data_AF-A0A958LCP0-F1
#
_entry.id   AF-A0A958LCP0-F1
#
_cell.length_a   1.000
_cell.length_b   1.000
_cell.length_c   1.000
_cell.angle_alpha   90.00
_cell.angle_beta   90.00
_cell.angle_gamma   90.00
#
_symmetry.space_group_name_H-M   'P 1'
#
loop_
_entity.id
_entity.type
_entity.pdbx_description
1 polymer ?
#
loop_
_entity_poly.entity_id
_entity_poly.type
_entity_poly.pdbx_seq_one_letter_code
_entity_poly.pdbx_strand_id
1 'polypeptide(L)'
;MEFATIVILVAIAYSAWLNHISPLPALAALLLFVLILLYHAKQRQRRSDFVDQLRSHRTELRQGGTVVVDGQLIRYDTPLTTYHVSVGVIVSTLQIPSLYRVAVGEDHVESFAYSVLSLATGWWSFPYGPLTTIGVIGRNLAGGDRTTAGYLIDEILFKREQKKLEAAPRSERAGAKPVTSQVRPMDSGTSPRIEERPPSILERVSEYENPTPPGTKALRKFQSKLRDFGERKRAHAAVRRKKSEHKDSEQSQ
;
A
#
# COMPACT_ATOMS: atom_id res chain seq x y z
N MET A 1 -6.36 -5.49 -19.33
CA MET A 1 -4.91 -5.24 -19.52
C MET A 1 -4.11 -6.53 -19.72
N GLU A 2 -4.45 -7.64 -19.07
CA GLU A 2 -3.77 -8.95 -19.28
C GLU A 2 -3.82 -9.43 -20.74
N PHE A 3 -4.92 -9.21 -21.45
CA PHE A 3 -5.06 -9.63 -22.85
C PHE A 3 -4.09 -8.91 -23.81
N ALA A 4 -3.86 -7.61 -23.60
CA ALA A 4 -3.00 -6.81 -24.49
C ALA A 4 -1.52 -7.22 -24.40
N THR A 5 -1.05 -7.59 -23.20
CA THR A 5 0.34 -8.04 -23.00
C THR A 5 0.57 -9.42 -23.60
N ILE A 6 -0.40 -10.34 -23.49
CA ILE A 6 -0.36 -11.65 -24.14
C ILE A 6 -0.32 -11.47 -25.66
N VAL A 7 -1.15 -10.61 -26.24
CA VAL A 7 -1.18 -10.34 -27.68
C VAL A 7 0.15 -9.79 -28.19
N ILE A 8 0.79 -8.89 -27.44
CA ILE A 8 2.11 -8.34 -27.81
C ILE A 8 3.20 -9.42 -27.75
N LEU A 9 3.20 -10.28 -26.73
CA LEU A 9 4.17 -11.37 -26.62
C LEU A 9 4.01 -12.40 -27.75
N VAL A 10 2.75 -12.74 -28.10
CA VAL A 10 2.45 -13.60 -29.25
C VAL A 10 2.92 -12.95 -30.56
N ALA A 11 2.70 -11.65 -30.74
CA ALA A 11 3.16 -10.92 -31.92
C ALA A 11 4.70 -10.87 -32.04
N ILE A 12 5.43 -10.71 -30.92
CA ILE A 12 6.90 -10.76 -30.89
C ILE A 12 7.40 -12.16 -31.24
N ALA A 13 6.80 -13.21 -30.68
CA ALA A 13 7.15 -14.58 -31.01
C ALA A 13 6.89 -14.91 -32.50
N TYR A 14 5.74 -14.47 -33.02
CA TYR A 14 5.38 -14.63 -34.43
C TYR A 14 6.32 -13.84 -35.36
N SER A 15 6.72 -12.63 -34.97
CA SER A 15 7.68 -11.83 -35.72
C SER A 15 9.09 -12.42 -35.70
N ALA A 16 9.54 -12.97 -34.57
CA ALA A 16 10.83 -13.66 -34.48
C ALA A 16 10.85 -14.91 -35.37
N TRP A 17 9.74 -15.64 -35.43
CA TRP A 17 9.56 -16.79 -36.33
C TRP A 17 9.64 -16.40 -37.81
N LEU A 18 9.01 -15.29 -38.20
CA LEU A 18 9.05 -14.76 -39.57
C LEU A 18 10.45 -14.28 -40.00
N ASN A 19 11.26 -13.77 -39.06
CA ASN A 19 12.54 -13.12 -39.38
C ASN A 19 13.76 -14.07 -39.34
N HIS A 20 13.58 -15.39 -39.21
CA HIS A 20 14.66 -16.39 -39.04
C HIS A 20 15.64 -16.10 -37.88
N ILE A 21 15.23 -15.26 -36.92
CA ILE A 21 15.94 -15.12 -35.65
C ILE A 21 15.69 -16.42 -34.88
N SER A 22 16.71 -16.95 -34.20
CA SER A 22 16.56 -18.17 -33.40
C SER A 22 15.33 -18.03 -32.47
N PRO A 23 14.37 -18.97 -32.46
CA PRO A 23 13.14 -18.85 -31.67
C PRO A 23 13.37 -19.01 -30.17
N LEU A 24 14.55 -19.49 -29.76
CA LEU A 24 14.94 -19.76 -28.37
C LEU A 24 14.72 -18.57 -27.41
N PRO A 25 15.22 -17.35 -27.67
CA PRO A 25 14.96 -16.18 -26.80
C PRO A 25 13.47 -15.85 -26.67
N ALA A 26 12.69 -15.97 -27.74
CA ALA A 26 11.26 -15.69 -27.69
C ALA A 26 10.51 -16.73 -26.82
N LEU A 27 10.83 -18.02 -26.98
CA LEU A 27 10.28 -19.09 -26.15
C LEU A 27 10.70 -18.94 -24.68
N ALA A 28 11.95 -18.57 -24.40
CA ALA A 28 12.43 -18.32 -23.05
C ALA A 28 11.70 -17.14 -22.39
N ALA A 29 11.48 -16.04 -23.12
CA ALA A 29 10.73 -14.90 -22.62
C ALA A 29 9.26 -15.25 -22.34
N LEU A 30 8.62 -16.03 -23.23
CA LEU A 30 7.25 -16.50 -23.05
C LEU A 30 7.15 -17.42 -21.83
N LEU A 31 8.07 -18.37 -21.68
CA LEU A 31 8.12 -19.28 -20.52
C LEU A 31 8.32 -18.50 -19.21
N LEU A 32 9.25 -17.54 -19.18
CA LEU A 32 9.46 -16.66 -18.03
C LEU A 32 8.19 -15.87 -17.69
N PHE A 33 7.52 -15.32 -18.70
CA PHE A 33 6.27 -14.59 -18.51
C PHE A 33 5.16 -15.47 -17.92
N VAL A 34 4.99 -16.69 -18.44
CA VAL A 34 4.04 -17.67 -17.88
C VAL A 34 4.38 -18.01 -16.43
N LEU A 35 5.66 -18.23 -16.11
CA LEU A 35 6.08 -18.47 -14.73
C LEU A 35 5.77 -17.29 -13.80
N ILE A 36 5.94 -16.04 -14.26
CA ILE A 36 5.56 -14.84 -13.51
C ILE A 36 4.05 -14.80 -13.25
N LEU A 37 3.22 -15.12 -14.26
CA LEU A 37 1.77 -15.18 -14.09
C LEU A 37 1.34 -16.28 -13.12
N LEU A 38 1.94 -17.47 -13.20
CA LEU A 38 1.66 -18.56 -12.27
C LEU A 38 2.09 -18.21 -10.84
N TYR A 39 3.27 -17.60 -10.69
CA TYR A 39 3.74 -17.09 -9.41
C TYR A 39 2.77 -16.04 -8.85
N HIS A 40 2.31 -15.10 -9.68
CA HIS A 40 1.32 -14.09 -9.29
C HIS A 40 0.00 -14.71 -8.85
N ALA A 41 -0.54 -15.67 -9.61
CA ALA A 41 -1.77 -16.37 -9.26
C ALA A 41 -1.63 -17.13 -7.94
N LYS A 42 -0.51 -17.84 -7.74
CA LYS A 42 -0.23 -18.57 -6.50
C LYS A 42 -0.08 -17.64 -5.29
N GLN A 43 0.59 -16.49 -5.47
CA GLN A 43 0.74 -15.49 -4.40
C GLN A 43 -0.62 -14.88 -4.02
N ARG A 44 -1.47 -14.60 -5.01
CA ARG A 44 -2.82 -14.09 -4.79
C ARG A 44 -3.67 -15.08 -4.00
N GLN A 45 -3.58 -16.37 -4.32
CA GLN A 45 -4.26 -17.44 -3.59
C GLN A 45 -3.78 -17.52 -2.14
N ARG A 46 -2.47 -17.61 -1.90
CA ARG A 46 -1.94 -17.64 -0.53
C ARG A 46 -2.36 -16.44 0.31
N ARG A 47 -2.42 -15.25 -0.32
CA ARG A 47 -2.87 -14.03 0.35
C ARG A 47 -4.36 -14.07 0.68
N SER A 48 -5.21 -14.64 -0.17
CA SER A 48 -6.62 -14.84 0.16
C SER A 48 -6.80 -15.88 1.26
N ASP A 49 -6.04 -16.98 1.20
CA ASP A 49 -6.10 -18.06 2.18
C ASP A 49 -5.74 -17.53 3.58
N PHE A 50 -4.68 -16.72 3.69
CA PHE A 50 -4.29 -16.04 4.92
C PHE A 50 -5.41 -15.14 5.48
N VAL A 51 -6.05 -14.37 4.61
CA VAL A 51 -7.16 -13.49 5.00
C VAL A 51 -8.39 -14.30 5.44
N ASP A 52 -8.68 -15.40 4.76
CA ASP A 52 -9.80 -16.28 5.10
C ASP A 52 -9.54 -17.00 6.44
N GLN A 53 -8.29 -17.39 6.74
CA GLN A 53 -7.87 -17.89 8.05
C GLN A 53 -8.04 -16.81 9.14
N LEU A 54 -7.57 -15.57 8.92
CA LEU A 54 -7.81 -14.48 9.88
C LEU A 54 -9.29 -14.27 10.16
N ARG A 55 -10.12 -14.46 9.13
CA ARG A 55 -11.57 -14.30 9.23
C ARG A 55 -12.24 -15.43 10.00
N SER A 56 -11.78 -16.67 9.86
CA SER A 56 -12.35 -17.80 10.63
C SER A 56 -12.17 -17.60 12.13
N HIS A 57 -11.13 -16.87 12.55
CA HIS A 57 -10.88 -16.54 13.96
C HIS A 57 -11.28 -15.11 14.36
N ARG A 58 -12.12 -14.42 13.57
CA ARG A 58 -12.48 -13.01 13.82
C ARG A 58 -13.04 -12.74 15.23
N THR A 59 -13.80 -13.66 15.79
CA THR A 59 -14.44 -13.49 17.11
C THR A 59 -13.42 -13.55 18.22
N GLU A 60 -12.49 -14.49 18.12
CA GLU A 60 -11.39 -14.66 19.06
C GLU A 60 -10.44 -13.45 19.02
N LEU A 61 -10.07 -13.01 17.81
CA LEU A 61 -9.23 -11.81 17.64
C LEU A 61 -9.90 -10.55 18.20
N ARG A 62 -11.22 -10.36 17.97
CA ARG A 62 -11.96 -9.21 18.52
C ARG A 62 -12.11 -9.22 20.04
N GLN A 63 -12.06 -10.40 20.66
CA GLN A 63 -12.06 -10.55 22.12
C GLN A 63 -10.67 -10.31 22.73
N GLY A 64 -9.68 -9.93 21.92
CA GLY A 64 -8.29 -9.76 22.35
C GLY A 64 -7.50 -11.06 22.43
N GLY A 65 -8.07 -12.16 21.91
CA GLY A 65 -7.40 -13.45 21.77
C GLY A 65 -6.23 -13.40 20.80
N THR A 66 -5.45 -14.47 20.81
CA THR A 66 -4.25 -14.62 19.98
C THR A 66 -4.36 -15.90 19.17
N VAL A 67 -4.15 -15.80 17.86
CA VAL A 67 -4.39 -16.89 16.90
C VAL A 67 -3.12 -17.15 16.11
N VAL A 68 -2.83 -18.42 15.83
CA VAL A 68 -1.73 -18.80 14.95
C VAL A 68 -2.23 -18.93 13.51
N VAL A 69 -1.75 -18.09 12.61
CA VAL A 69 -2.09 -18.09 11.17
C VAL A 69 -0.81 -18.25 10.37
N ASP A 70 -0.72 -19.27 9.52
CA ASP A 70 0.51 -19.63 8.78
C ASP A 70 1.77 -19.72 9.67
N GLY A 71 1.62 -20.21 10.90
CA GLY A 71 2.71 -20.33 11.88
C GLY A 71 3.12 -19.01 12.56
N GLN A 72 2.41 -17.91 12.28
CA GLN A 72 2.65 -16.60 12.90
C GLN A 72 1.60 -16.33 13.98
N LEU A 73 2.05 -15.83 15.13
CA LEU A 73 1.19 -15.45 16.24
C LEU A 73 0.60 -14.05 15.96
N ILE A 74 -0.73 -13.97 15.75
CA ILE A 74 -1.41 -12.75 15.34
C ILE A 74 -2.48 -12.36 16.37
N ARG A 75 -2.48 -11.08 16.74
CA ARG A 75 -3.51 -10.40 17.54
C ARG A 75 -4.22 -9.35 16.68
N TYR A 76 -5.33 -8.81 17.19
CA TYR A 76 -6.12 -7.81 16.46
C TYR A 76 -5.33 -6.55 16.07
N ASP A 77 -4.45 -6.11 16.96
CA ASP A 77 -3.60 -4.93 16.84
C ASP A 77 -2.24 -5.22 16.18
N THR A 78 -1.98 -6.48 15.81
CA THR A 78 -0.69 -6.86 15.22
C THR A 78 -0.48 -6.15 13.88
N PRO A 79 0.63 -5.40 13.72
CA PRO A 79 0.98 -4.79 12.46
C PRO A 79 1.48 -5.86 11.48
N LEU A 80 0.84 -5.91 10.32
CA LEU A 80 1.22 -6.73 9.18
C LEU A 80 1.90 -5.84 8.14
N THR A 81 3.01 -6.30 7.59
CA THR A 81 3.76 -5.61 6.53
C THR A 81 3.58 -6.34 5.21
N THR A 82 3.44 -5.56 4.13
CA THR A 82 3.41 -6.06 2.75
C THR A 82 4.44 -5.30 1.90
N TYR A 83 5.30 -6.04 1.22
CA TYR A 83 6.23 -5.50 0.23
C TYR A 83 5.62 -5.58 -1.16
N HIS A 84 6.09 -4.75 -2.09
CA HIS A 84 5.59 -4.74 -3.46
C HIS A 84 6.72 -5.00 -4.44
N VAL A 85 6.45 -5.81 -5.46
CA VAL A 85 7.30 -5.94 -6.66
C VAL A 85 6.69 -5.11 -7.77
N SER A 86 7.50 -4.27 -8.41
CA SER A 86 7.14 -3.58 -9.64
C SER A 86 7.61 -4.39 -10.86
N VAL A 87 6.69 -4.83 -11.72
CA VAL A 87 7.00 -5.54 -12.97
C VAL A 87 6.53 -4.69 -14.14
N GLY A 88 7.48 -4.17 -14.92
CA GLY A 88 7.22 -3.36 -16.09
C GLY A 88 7.03 -4.22 -17.34
N VAL A 89 5.93 -4.01 -18.05
CA VAL A 89 5.61 -4.65 -19.34
C VAL A 89 5.34 -3.56 -20.37
N ILE A 90 6.39 -3.13 -21.08
CA ILE A 90 6.41 -2.16 -22.18
C ILE A 90 5.67 -0.85 -21.85
N VAL A 91 4.33 -0.83 -21.90
CA VAL A 91 3.46 0.33 -21.64
C VAL A 91 2.77 0.30 -20.27
N SER A 92 2.82 -0.80 -19.55
CA SER A 92 2.12 -0.97 -18.28
C SER A 92 3.07 -1.42 -17.16
N THR A 93 2.74 -1.09 -15.92
CA THR A 93 3.46 -1.57 -14.74
C THR A 93 2.48 -2.34 -13.85
N LEU A 94 2.85 -3.56 -13.49
CA LEU A 94 2.10 -4.41 -12.57
C LEU A 94 2.76 -4.34 -11.20
N GLN A 95 1.97 -4.05 -10.16
CA GLN A 95 2.44 -4.10 -8.78
C GLN A 95 1.93 -5.38 -8.13
N ILE A 96 2.86 -6.28 -7.82
CA ILE A 96 2.56 -7.57 -7.21
C ILE A 96 2.90 -7.46 -5.73
N PRO A 97 1.90 -7.53 -4.84
CA PRO A 97 2.20 -7.47 -3.42
C PRO A 97 2.67 -8.83 -2.89
N SER A 98 3.47 -8.79 -1.83
CA SER A 98 3.90 -9.97 -1.09
C SER A 98 2.77 -10.55 -0.23
N LEU A 99 3.06 -11.68 0.40
CA LEU A 99 2.28 -12.20 1.53
C LEU A 99 2.31 -11.21 2.69
N TYR A 100 1.25 -11.23 3.49
CA TYR A 100 1.20 -10.54 4.77
C TYR A 100 2.19 -11.21 5.73
N ARG A 101 2.96 -10.39 6.44
CA ARG A 101 3.91 -10.86 7.45
C ARG A 101 3.77 -10.02 8.69
N VAL A 102 3.88 -10.63 9.86
CA VAL A 102 3.97 -9.85 11.10
C VAL A 102 5.22 -8.98 11.03
N ALA A 103 5.08 -7.69 11.37
CA ALA A 103 6.19 -6.76 11.43
C ALA A 103 7.04 -7.04 12.69
N VAL A 104 7.72 -8.19 12.72
CA VAL A 104 8.61 -8.59 13.81
C VAL A 104 10.00 -8.05 13.52
N GLY A 105 10.27 -6.80 13.91
CA GLY A 105 11.60 -6.21 13.75
C GLY A 105 12.01 -5.96 12.29
N GLU A 106 13.27 -5.53 12.14
CA GLU A 106 13.85 -5.07 10.89
C GLU A 106 14.25 -6.23 9.96
N ASP A 107 13.27 -6.86 9.31
CA ASP A 107 13.52 -7.84 8.23
C ASP A 107 13.96 -7.12 6.93
N HIS A 108 15.16 -6.53 6.99
CA HIS A 108 15.77 -5.77 5.89
C HIS A 108 16.10 -6.64 4.66
N VAL A 109 16.25 -7.94 4.85
CA VAL A 109 16.66 -8.86 3.77
C VAL A 109 15.58 -8.95 2.70
N GLU A 110 14.32 -9.06 3.11
CA GLU A 110 13.23 -9.19 2.15
C GLU A 110 12.91 -7.86 1.50
N SER A 111 12.86 -6.78 2.27
CA SER A 111 12.64 -5.45 1.71
C SER A 111 13.71 -5.13 0.64
N PHE A 112 14.95 -5.53 0.88
CA PHE A 112 16.04 -5.44 -0.09
C PHE A 112 15.81 -6.34 -1.31
N ALA A 113 15.49 -7.63 -1.12
CA ALA A 113 15.23 -8.55 -2.22
C ALA A 113 14.09 -8.08 -3.13
N TYR A 114 12.98 -7.60 -2.55
CA TYR A 114 11.85 -7.03 -3.29
C TYR A 114 12.21 -5.72 -3.99
N SER A 115 13.11 -4.92 -3.42
CA SER A 115 13.62 -3.69 -4.05
C SER A 115 14.53 -3.97 -5.24
N VAL A 116 15.47 -4.91 -5.11
CA VAL A 116 16.34 -5.36 -6.20
C VAL A 116 15.51 -5.97 -7.32
N LEU A 117 14.53 -6.82 -6.99
CA LEU A 117 13.63 -7.41 -7.96
C LEU A 117 12.83 -6.32 -8.69
N SER A 118 12.27 -5.35 -7.95
CA SER A 118 11.54 -4.22 -8.54
C SER A 118 12.41 -3.39 -9.47
N LEU A 119 13.68 -3.15 -9.12
CA LEU A 119 14.62 -2.44 -9.98
C LEU A 119 14.87 -3.20 -11.29
N ALA A 120 15.08 -4.52 -11.19
CA ALA A 120 15.36 -5.38 -12.34
C ALA A 120 14.16 -5.55 -13.27
N THR A 121 12.94 -5.68 -12.72
CA THR A 121 11.74 -5.97 -13.51
C THR A 121 10.92 -4.73 -13.85
N GLY A 122 10.93 -3.70 -13.02
CA GLY A 122 10.10 -2.50 -13.18
C GLY A 122 10.64 -1.51 -14.21
N TRP A 123 11.95 -1.56 -14.50
CA TRP A 123 12.61 -0.60 -15.39
C TRP A 123 12.16 -0.70 -16.85
N TRP A 124 11.62 -1.85 -17.27
CA TRP A 124 11.25 -2.13 -18.66
C TRP A 124 9.92 -1.50 -19.11
N SER A 125 9.26 -0.71 -18.27
CA SER A 125 8.05 0.03 -18.65
C SER A 125 8.38 1.49 -19.03
N PHE A 126 8.03 1.89 -20.25
CA PHE A 126 8.15 3.26 -20.75
C PHE A 126 6.76 3.89 -20.93
N PRO A 127 6.53 5.16 -20.55
CA PRO A 127 7.47 6.10 -19.91
C PRO A 127 7.47 6.07 -18.37
N TYR A 128 6.49 5.41 -17.74
CA TYR A 128 6.25 5.56 -16.28
C TYR A 128 6.95 4.51 -15.39
N GLY A 129 7.64 3.53 -15.97
CA GLY A 129 8.27 2.43 -15.22
C GLY A 129 9.31 2.89 -14.20
N PRO A 130 10.31 3.72 -14.57
CA PRO A 130 11.31 4.20 -13.61
C PRO A 130 10.69 4.95 -12.42
N LEU A 131 9.71 5.82 -12.68
CA LEU A 131 9.02 6.60 -11.64
C LEU A 131 8.29 5.71 -10.64
N THR A 132 7.51 4.75 -11.13
CA THR A 132 6.76 3.82 -10.27
C THR A 132 7.69 2.87 -9.51
N THR A 133 8.76 2.42 -10.16
CA THR A 133 9.77 1.53 -9.58
C THR A 133 10.52 2.19 -8.43
N ILE A 134 10.98 3.44 -8.60
CA ILE A 134 11.62 4.21 -7.53
C ILE A 134 10.66 4.39 -6.35
N GLY A 135 9.36 4.66 -6.62
CA GLY A 135 8.34 4.76 -5.57
C GLY A 135 8.14 3.45 -4.80
N VAL A 136 8.13 2.31 -5.49
CA VAL A 136 8.04 0.97 -4.85
C VAL A 136 9.28 0.66 -4.01
N ILE A 137 10.47 0.92 -4.54
CA ILE A 137 11.74 0.75 -3.81
C ILE A 137 11.74 1.60 -2.55
N GLY A 138 11.35 2.88 -2.65
CA GLY A 138 11.26 3.77 -1.50
C GLY A 138 10.31 3.25 -0.41
N ARG A 139 9.15 2.73 -0.80
CA ARG A 139 8.19 2.12 0.14
C ARG A 139 8.72 0.84 0.78
N ASN A 140 9.33 -0.05 0.00
CA ASN A 140 9.93 -1.27 0.52
C ASN A 140 11.04 -0.96 1.53
N LEU A 141 11.96 -0.06 1.19
CA LEU A 141 13.03 0.39 2.08
C LEU A 141 12.54 1.13 3.33
N ALA A 142 11.35 1.76 3.28
CA ALA A 142 10.69 2.35 4.45
C ALA A 142 10.02 1.31 5.37
N GLY A 143 10.16 0.01 5.07
CA GLY A 143 9.57 -1.08 5.82
C GLY A 143 8.21 -1.53 5.30
N GLY A 144 7.91 -1.30 4.01
CA GLY A 144 6.71 -1.78 3.34
C GLY A 144 5.41 -1.07 3.73
N ASP A 145 4.30 -1.54 3.18
CA ASP A 145 2.97 -1.06 3.54
C ASP A 145 2.50 -1.77 4.81
N ARG A 146 2.25 -0.99 5.87
CA ARG A 146 1.81 -1.49 7.18
C ARG A 146 0.30 -1.45 7.28
N THR A 147 -0.29 -2.54 7.71
CA THR A 147 -1.74 -2.70 7.89
C THR A 147 -1.99 -3.56 9.12
N THR A 148 -2.95 -3.22 9.98
CA THR A 148 -3.27 -4.04 11.15
C THR A 148 -4.15 -5.23 10.76
N ALA A 149 -4.03 -6.35 11.48
CA ALA A 149 -4.88 -7.51 11.27
C ALA A 149 -6.38 -7.16 11.41
N GLY A 150 -6.73 -6.34 12.40
CA GLY A 150 -8.10 -5.84 12.58
C GLY A 150 -8.62 -5.06 11.38
N TYR A 151 -7.79 -4.21 10.77
CA TYR A 151 -8.17 -3.48 9.56
C TYR A 151 -8.48 -4.43 8.39
N LEU A 152 -7.68 -5.48 8.18
CA LEU A 152 -7.94 -6.46 7.12
C LEU A 152 -9.27 -7.22 7.33
N ILE A 153 -9.57 -7.55 8.58
CA ILE A 153 -10.82 -8.24 8.95
C ILE A 153 -12.03 -7.33 8.68
N ASP A 154 -11.94 -6.06 9.07
CA ASP A 154 -13.06 -5.11 8.99
C ASP A 154 -13.26 -4.54 7.57
N GLU A 155 -12.18 -4.17 6.87
CA GLU A 155 -12.26 -3.52 5.56
C GLU A 155 -12.91 -4.43 4.52
N ILE A 156 -12.63 -5.73 4.56
CA ILE A 156 -13.18 -6.69 3.59
C ILE A 156 -14.68 -6.90 3.82
N LEU A 157 -15.14 -6.86 5.07
CA LEU A 157 -16.57 -6.89 5.37
C LEU A 157 -17.26 -5.67 4.77
N PHE A 158 -16.69 -4.49 4.99
CA PHE A 158 -17.22 -3.24 4.46
C PHE A 158 -17.27 -3.25 2.92
N LYS A 159 -16.20 -3.68 2.25
CA LYS A 159 -16.15 -3.79 0.78
C LYS A 159 -17.16 -4.80 0.23
N ARG A 160 -17.39 -5.93 0.91
CA ARG A 160 -18.41 -6.91 0.50
C ARG A 160 -19.83 -6.38 0.68
N GLU A 161 -20.09 -5.68 1.77
CA GLU A 161 -21.39 -5.04 2.01
C GLU A 161 -21.67 -3.97 0.97
N GLN A 162 -20.70 -3.08 0.70
CA GLN A 162 -20.81 -2.11 -0.39
C GLN A 162 -21.08 -2.78 -1.73
N LYS A 163 -20.31 -3.82 -2.09
CA LYS A 163 -20.53 -4.55 -3.35
C LYS A 163 -21.90 -5.23 -3.40
N LYS A 164 -22.41 -5.73 -2.27
CA LYS A 164 -23.75 -6.33 -2.18
C LYS A 164 -24.84 -5.26 -2.37
N LEU A 165 -24.67 -4.09 -1.77
CA LEU A 165 -25.54 -2.93 -1.98
C LEU A 165 -25.47 -2.44 -3.43
N GLU A 166 -24.29 -2.46 -4.05
CA GLU A 166 -24.06 -2.11 -5.46
C GLU A 166 -24.50 -3.18 -6.47
N ALA A 167 -24.74 -4.42 -6.04
CA ALA A 167 -25.29 -5.49 -6.88
C ALA A 167 -26.81 -5.61 -6.73
N ALA A 168 -27.40 -5.12 -5.64
CA ALA A 168 -28.84 -5.16 -5.42
C ALA A 168 -29.59 -4.41 -6.55
N PRO A 169 -30.66 -4.98 -7.12
CA PRO A 169 -31.39 -4.38 -8.24
C PRO A 169 -31.88 -2.96 -7.88
N ARG A 170 -31.83 -2.04 -8.86
CA ARG A 170 -32.21 -0.63 -8.65
C ARG A 170 -33.62 -0.46 -8.07
N SER A 171 -34.53 -1.39 -8.37
CA SER A 171 -35.89 -1.41 -7.81
C SER A 171 -35.91 -1.59 -6.29
N GLU A 172 -34.97 -2.35 -5.73
CA GLU A 172 -34.84 -2.56 -4.28
C GLU A 172 -34.15 -1.36 -3.60
N ARG A 173 -33.28 -0.65 -4.34
CA ARG A 173 -32.65 0.60 -3.85
C ARG A 173 -33.60 1.80 -3.81
N ALA A 174 -34.62 1.83 -4.66
CA ALA A 174 -35.59 2.92 -4.69
C ALA A 174 -36.52 2.93 -3.46
N GLY A 175 -36.69 1.78 -2.79
CA GLY A 175 -37.47 1.66 -1.55
C GLY A 175 -36.63 1.73 -0.28
N ALA A 176 -35.32 1.48 -0.35
CA ALA A 176 -34.42 1.65 0.77
C ALA A 176 -34.25 3.15 1.03
N LYS A 177 -34.94 3.67 2.06
CA LYS A 177 -34.66 5.03 2.58
C LYS A 177 -33.14 5.15 2.70
N PRO A 178 -32.52 6.24 2.20
CA PRO A 178 -31.10 6.43 2.33
C PRO A 178 -30.77 6.16 3.79
N VAL A 179 -29.85 5.22 4.03
CA VAL A 179 -29.19 5.10 5.32
C VAL A 179 -28.32 6.36 5.40
N THR A 180 -28.99 7.49 5.63
CA THR A 180 -28.41 8.64 6.28
C THR A 180 -27.82 8.01 7.51
N SER A 181 -26.49 7.90 7.51
CA SER A 181 -25.76 7.71 8.74
C SER A 181 -26.18 8.90 9.60
N GLN A 182 -27.29 8.75 10.32
CA GLN A 182 -27.57 9.56 11.48
C GLN A 182 -26.49 9.11 12.46
N VAL A 183 -25.30 9.67 12.26
CA VAL A 183 -24.40 10.02 13.34
C VAL A 183 -25.30 10.84 14.26
N ARG A 184 -25.94 10.16 15.22
CA ARG A 184 -26.65 10.84 16.28
C ARG A 184 -25.64 11.85 16.82
N PRO A 185 -25.97 13.16 16.83
CA PRO A 185 -25.13 14.10 17.55
C PRO A 185 -24.94 13.50 18.93
N MET A 186 -23.68 13.23 19.25
CA MET A 186 -23.29 12.67 20.54
C MET A 186 -23.80 13.68 21.57
N ASP A 187 -24.87 13.29 22.27
CA ASP A 187 -25.57 14.14 23.21
C ASP A 187 -24.55 14.61 24.26
N SER A 188 -24.21 15.89 24.22
CA SER A 188 -23.14 16.51 25.01
C SER A 188 -23.57 16.73 26.47
N GLY A 189 -24.38 15.83 27.00
CA GLY A 189 -25.30 16.12 28.10
C GLY A 189 -25.37 15.05 29.17
N THR A 190 -24.32 14.29 29.45
CA THR A 190 -24.19 13.62 30.76
C THR A 190 -22.72 13.35 31.05
N SER A 191 -22.10 14.21 31.87
CA SER A 191 -20.86 13.84 32.56
C SER A 191 -21.12 12.57 33.37
N PRO A 192 -20.44 11.44 33.10
CA PRO A 192 -20.48 10.33 34.04
C PRO A 192 -19.91 10.83 35.36
N ARG A 193 -20.76 10.80 36.39
CA ARG A 193 -20.37 10.98 37.79
C ARG A 193 -19.21 10.01 38.04
N ILE A 194 -18.04 10.56 38.31
CA ILE A 194 -16.86 9.80 38.73
C ILE A 194 -17.24 9.16 40.06
N GLU A 195 -17.68 7.92 40.00
CA GLU A 195 -17.80 7.06 41.17
C GLU A 195 -16.37 6.60 41.48
N GLU A 196 -15.85 7.07 42.60
CA GLU A 196 -14.51 6.77 43.10
C GLU A 196 -14.35 5.26 43.25
N ARG A 197 -13.75 4.64 42.23
CA ARG A 197 -13.42 3.23 42.22
C ARG A 197 -12.21 3.03 43.13
N PRO A 198 -12.26 2.12 44.12
CA PRO A 198 -11.15 1.86 45.02
C PRO A 198 -9.91 1.35 44.24
N PRO A 199 -8.69 1.67 44.72
CA PRO A 199 -7.45 1.41 44.00
C PRO A 199 -7.24 -0.09 43.83
N SER A 200 -7.42 -0.57 42.61
CA SER A 200 -7.23 -1.98 42.23
C SER A 200 -6.20 -2.09 41.11
N ILE A 201 -5.01 -2.57 41.49
CA ILE A 201 -4.03 -3.38 40.70
C ILE A 201 -3.47 -2.77 39.40
N LEU A 202 -3.95 -1.63 38.93
CA LEU A 202 -3.47 -0.95 37.71
C LEU A 202 -2.21 -0.10 37.90
N GLU A 203 -1.71 0.05 39.12
CA GLU A 203 -0.46 0.76 39.39
C GLU A 203 0.80 -0.09 39.07
N ARG A 204 0.64 -1.35 38.63
CA ARG A 204 1.76 -2.20 38.18
C ARG A 204 1.97 -2.27 36.67
N VAL A 205 1.23 -1.51 35.86
CA VAL A 205 1.36 -1.56 34.38
C VAL A 205 1.83 -0.22 33.78
N SER A 206 2.16 0.78 34.60
CA SER A 206 2.75 2.05 34.15
C SER A 206 4.22 1.97 33.73
N GLU A 207 4.84 0.77 33.78
CA GLU A 207 6.23 0.53 33.39
C GLU A 207 6.37 -0.20 32.05
N TYR A 208 5.44 0.04 31.11
CA TYR A 208 5.74 -0.15 29.69
C TYR A 208 5.99 1.23 29.06
N GLU A 209 7.25 1.63 29.17
CA GLU A 209 7.88 2.70 28.41
C GLU A 209 7.42 2.62 26.95
N ASN A 210 6.67 3.63 26.52
CA ASN A 210 6.13 3.76 25.17
C ASN A 210 7.31 3.95 24.20
N PRO A 211 7.79 2.90 23.47
CA PRO A 211 8.95 3.06 22.64
C PRO A 211 8.56 3.98 21.49
N THR A 212 9.22 5.14 21.44
CA THR A 212 9.01 6.10 20.35
C THR A 212 9.24 5.35 19.03
N PRO A 213 8.26 5.29 18.11
CA PRO A 213 8.36 4.43 16.94
C PRO A 213 9.64 4.76 16.16
N PRO A 214 10.54 3.78 15.93
CA PRO A 214 11.76 3.99 15.18
C PRO A 214 11.37 4.40 13.76
N GLY A 215 11.72 5.63 13.38
CA GLY A 215 11.37 6.23 12.07
C GLY A 215 10.82 7.66 12.14
N THR A 216 10.31 8.10 13.30
CA THR A 216 9.76 9.46 13.43
C THR A 216 10.81 10.57 13.27
N LYS A 217 12.06 10.34 13.68
CA LYS A 217 13.17 11.31 13.51
C LYS A 217 13.52 11.53 12.04
N ALA A 218 13.57 10.46 11.23
CA ALA A 218 13.85 10.55 9.81
C ALA A 218 12.70 11.22 9.05
N LEU A 219 11.46 10.89 9.39
CA LEU A 219 10.27 11.50 8.79
C LEU A 219 10.17 13.00 9.11
N ARG A 220 10.44 13.41 10.36
CA ARG A 220 10.49 14.84 10.75
C ARG A 220 11.59 15.59 10.01
N LYS A 221 12.78 15.00 9.85
CA LYS A 221 13.90 15.60 9.11
C LYS A 221 13.62 15.70 7.60
N PHE A 222 12.86 14.78 7.04
CA PHE A 222 12.44 14.85 5.64
C PHE A 222 11.36 15.92 5.43
N GLN A 223 10.35 15.97 6.31
CA GLN A 223 9.31 17.00 6.28
C GLN A 223 9.88 18.42 6.44
N SER A 224 10.88 18.63 7.30
CA SER A 224 11.54 19.92 7.43
C SER A 224 12.28 20.33 6.15
N LYS A 225 13.00 19.40 5.50
CA LYS A 225 13.67 19.67 4.21
C LYS A 225 12.70 20.04 3.09
N LEU A 226 11.52 19.42 3.04
CA LEU A 226 10.50 19.76 2.03
C LEU A 226 9.94 21.17 2.25
N ARG A 227 9.75 21.58 3.51
CA ARG A 227 9.32 22.95 3.84
C ARG A 227 10.36 23.98 3.40
N ASP A 228 11.63 23.76 3.73
CA ASP A 228 12.74 24.64 3.34
C ASP A 228 12.88 24.78 1.81
N PHE A 229 12.68 23.68 1.07
CA PHE A 229 12.72 23.71 -0.39
C PHE A 229 11.60 24.58 -0.99
N GLY A 230 10.40 24.51 -0.42
CA GLY A 230 9.27 25.36 -0.80
C GLY A 230 9.55 26.85 -0.56
N GLU A 231 10.15 27.19 0.58
CA GLU A 231 10.51 28.58 0.90
C GLU A 231 11.60 29.13 -0.02
N ARG A 232 12.63 28.33 -0.35
CA ARG A 232 13.68 28.73 -1.30
C ARG A 232 13.12 29.04 -2.70
N LYS A 233 12.15 28.25 -3.18
CA LYS A 233 11.49 28.54 -4.47
C LYS A 233 10.70 29.85 -4.44
N ARG A 234 9.98 30.13 -3.34
CA ARG A 234 9.24 31.39 -3.18
C ARG A 234 10.17 32.60 -3.13
N ALA A 235 11.29 32.49 -2.41
CA ALA A 235 12.31 33.54 -2.37
C ALA A 235 12.91 33.80 -3.77
N HIS A 236 13.24 32.75 -4.52
CA HIS A 236 13.76 32.90 -5.89
C HIS A 236 12.76 33.54 -6.86
N ALA A 237 11.47 33.20 -6.73
CA ALA A 237 10.41 33.80 -7.53
C ALA A 237 10.24 35.30 -7.22
N ALA A 238 10.32 35.69 -5.94
CA ALA A 238 10.25 37.09 -5.53
C ALA A 238 11.42 37.94 -6.07
N VAL A 239 12.64 37.39 -6.07
CA VAL A 239 13.83 38.07 -6.64
C VAL A 239 13.69 38.25 -8.15
N ARG A 240 13.17 37.25 -8.87
CA ARG A 240 12.90 37.37 -10.32
C ARG A 240 11.88 38.46 -10.62
N ARG A 241 10.82 38.57 -9.81
CA ARG A 241 9.78 39.60 -9.98
C ARG A 241 10.31 41.02 -9.77
N LYS A 242 11.14 41.24 -8.74
CA LYS A 242 11.82 42.54 -8.54
C LYS A 242 12.76 42.90 -9.68
N LYS A 243 13.43 41.90 -10.27
CA LYS A 243 14.35 42.12 -11.40
C LYS A 243 13.61 42.47 -12.69
N SER A 244 12.40 41.93 -12.92
CA SER A 244 11.56 42.36 -14.06
C SER A 244 11.01 43.77 -13.85
N GLU A 245 10.51 44.09 -12.65
CA GLU A 245 9.98 45.43 -12.34
C GLU A 245 11.05 46.54 -12.50
N HIS A 246 12.31 46.27 -12.13
CA HIS A 246 13.39 47.24 -12.31
C HIS A 246 13.77 47.46 -13.78
N LYS A 247 13.76 46.38 -14.58
CA LYS A 247 14.06 46.47 -16.02
C LYS A 247 12.99 47.24 -16.79
N ASP A 248 11.72 47.13 -16.37
CA ASP A 248 10.61 47.88 -16.97
C ASP A 248 10.69 49.38 -16.61
N SER A 249 11.22 49.72 -15.41
CA SER A 249 11.43 51.12 -15.00
C SER A 249 12.57 51.83 -15.74
N GLU A 250 13.64 51.12 -16.12
CA GLU A 250 14.74 51.67 -16.93
C GLU A 250 14.35 51.93 -18.39
N GLN A 251 13.37 51.19 -18.94
CA GLN A 251 12.89 51.43 -20.32
C GLN A 251 11.89 52.57 -20.45
N SER A 252 11.40 53.11 -19.33
CA SER A 252 10.41 54.21 -19.31
C SER A 252 11.03 55.60 -19.07
N GLN A 253 12.36 55.70 -18.99
CA GLN A 253 13.14 56.95 -18.92
C GLN A 253 13.86 57.21 -20.24
#